data_AF-A0A345H3Z4-F1
#
_entry.id   AF-A0A345H3Z4-F1
#
_cell.length_a   1.000
_cell.length_b   1.000
_cell.length_c   1.000
_cell.angle_alpha   90.00
_cell.angle_beta   90.00
_cell.angle_gamma   90.00
#
_symmetry.space_group_name_H-M   'P 1'
#
loop_
_entity.id
_entity.type
_entity.pdbx_description
1 polymer ?
#
loop_
_entity_poly.entity_id
_entity_poly.type
_entity_poly.pdbx_seq_one_letter_code
_entity_poly.pdbx_strand_id
1 'polypeptide(L)'
;MKSIYSKITKWYRDKKELKKSNFGRNYGWFIEYEDKVVGELSNFNYAADYDVIAYKGFEDLVYDESIWMNQSFKLQNKVYKQYCDTWYTGIYPGNLMKYKTLRFRYLWINKL
;
A
#
# COMPACT_ATOMS: atom_id res chain seq x y z
N MET A 1 4.26 10.32 36.07
CA MET A 1 4.81 9.13 35.38
C MET A 1 3.66 8.39 34.70
N LYS A 2 3.70 8.18 33.37
CA LYS A 2 2.67 7.36 32.70
C LYS A 2 2.87 5.89 33.08
N SER A 3 1.84 5.26 33.66
CA SER A 3 1.94 3.89 34.19
C SER A 3 2.20 2.87 33.06
N ILE A 4 2.80 1.73 33.40
CA ILE A 4 3.03 0.61 32.48
C ILE A 4 1.73 0.18 31.76
N TYR A 5 0.58 0.27 32.44
CA TYR A 5 -0.74 0.04 31.84
C TYR A 5 -1.06 1.00 30.69
N SER A 6 -0.62 2.26 30.76
CA SER A 6 -0.78 3.25 29.68
C SER A 6 0.07 2.92 28.44
N LYS A 7 1.21 2.24 28.61
CA LYS A 7 2.06 1.80 27.49
C LYS A 7 1.50 0.52 26.85
N ILE A 8 1.03 -0.42 27.66
CA ILE A 8 0.43 -1.69 27.19
C ILE A 8 -0.88 -1.42 26.45
N THR A 9 -1.74 -0.54 26.98
CA THR A 9 -2.99 -0.16 26.29
C THR A 9 -2.74 0.59 24.99
N LYS A 10 -1.70 1.44 24.91
CA LYS A 10 -1.30 2.09 23.66
C LYS A 10 -0.83 1.07 22.60
N TRP A 11 0.03 0.13 22.97
CA TRP A 11 0.51 -0.94 22.06
C TRP A 11 -0.64 -1.81 21.50
N TYR A 12 -1.65 -2.12 22.32
CA TYR A 12 -2.87 -2.79 21.85
C TYR A 12 -3.75 -1.88 20.98
N ARG A 13 -3.80 -0.58 21.27
CA ARG A 13 -4.55 0.42 20.50
C ARG A 13 -3.95 0.60 19.12
N ASP A 14 -2.63 0.59 18.99
CA ASP A 14 -1.91 0.68 17.73
C ASP A 14 -2.29 -0.50 16.80
N LYS A 15 -2.38 -1.73 17.34
CA LYS A 15 -2.91 -2.87 16.57
C LYS A 15 -4.43 -2.82 16.36
N LYS A 16 -5.21 -2.27 17.30
CA LYS A 16 -6.68 -2.19 17.19
C LYS A 16 -7.11 -1.18 16.13
N GLU A 17 -6.42 -0.05 16.04
CA GLU A 17 -6.65 0.96 14.99
C GLU A 17 -6.22 0.44 13.62
N LEU A 18 -5.05 -0.21 13.51
CA LEU A 18 -4.65 -0.89 12.26
C LEU A 18 -5.64 -1.99 11.85
N LYS A 19 -6.13 -2.82 12.78
CA LYS A 19 -7.12 -3.86 12.45
C LYS A 19 -8.39 -3.28 11.82
N LYS A 20 -8.86 -2.11 12.28
CA LYS A 20 -10.04 -1.44 11.70
C LYS A 20 -9.83 -1.01 10.25
N SER A 21 -8.60 -0.64 9.89
CA SER A 21 -8.22 -0.24 8.54
C SER A 21 -7.73 -1.41 7.68
N ASN A 22 -7.92 -2.64 8.15
CA ASN A 22 -7.36 -3.83 7.54
C ASN A 22 -5.83 -3.74 7.33
N PHE A 23 -5.15 -3.23 8.35
CA PHE A 23 -3.72 -2.91 8.38
C PHE A 23 -3.30 -1.89 7.32
N GLY A 24 -4.10 -0.84 7.16
CA GLY A 24 -3.89 0.25 6.21
C GLY A 24 -4.47 0.02 4.82
N ARG A 25 -4.87 -1.22 4.48
CA ARG A 25 -5.39 -1.58 3.15
C ARG A 25 -6.61 -0.78 2.73
N ASN A 26 -7.50 -0.47 3.67
CA ASN A 26 -8.73 0.28 3.39
C ASN A 26 -8.50 1.77 3.09
N TYR A 27 -7.29 2.29 3.28
CA TYR A 27 -7.00 3.72 3.13
C TYR A 27 -6.21 4.08 1.87
N GLY A 28 -5.89 3.08 1.04
CA GLY A 28 -5.08 3.28 -0.15
C GLY A 28 -3.62 3.62 0.18
N TRP A 29 -2.83 3.73 -0.88
CA TRP A 29 -1.38 3.89 -0.79
C TRP A 29 -0.90 4.87 -1.85
N PHE A 30 0.11 5.69 -1.54
CA PHE A 30 0.90 6.37 -2.56
C PHE A 30 1.92 5.41 -3.15
N ILE A 31 2.16 5.54 -4.44
CA ILE A 31 3.18 4.83 -5.19
C ILE A 31 4.34 5.80 -5.37
N GLU A 32 5.50 5.45 -4.85
CA GLU A 32 6.72 6.25 -4.94
C GLU A 32 7.81 5.53 -5.72
N TYR A 33 8.49 6.28 -6.59
CA TYR A 33 9.64 5.84 -7.37
C TYR A 33 10.69 6.95 -7.35
N GLU A 34 11.94 6.62 -7.02
CA GLU A 34 13.03 7.61 -6.92
C GLU A 34 12.64 8.87 -6.12
N ASP A 35 12.00 8.64 -4.96
CA ASP A 35 11.53 9.66 -4.01
C ASP A 35 10.51 10.67 -4.58
N LYS A 36 9.84 10.31 -5.67
CA LYS A 36 8.69 11.05 -6.23
C LYS A 36 7.42 10.23 -6.08
N VAL A 37 6.31 10.87 -5.72
CA VAL A 37 4.98 10.26 -5.79
C VAL A 37 4.53 10.23 -7.24
N VAL A 38 4.41 9.03 -7.80
CA VAL A 38 4.12 8.80 -9.22
C VAL A 38 2.69 8.31 -9.45
N GLY A 39 1.99 7.91 -8.39
CA GLY A 39 0.61 7.49 -8.46
C GLY A 39 0.07 7.02 -7.12
N GLU A 40 -1.03 6.28 -7.16
CA GLU A 40 -1.67 5.74 -5.98
C GLU A 40 -2.42 4.43 -6.23
N LEU A 41 -2.53 3.64 -5.16
CA LEU A 41 -3.45 2.53 -5.05
C LEU A 41 -4.71 3.01 -4.32
N SER A 42 -5.88 2.72 -4.89
CA SER A 42 -7.18 3.07 -4.32
C SER A 42 -8.18 1.92 -4.42
N ASN A 43 -9.38 2.11 -3.86
CA ASN A 43 -10.51 1.19 -3.99
C ASN A 43 -10.18 -0.27 -3.66
N PHE A 44 -9.53 -0.50 -2.50
CA PHE A 44 -9.29 -1.85 -2.00
C PHE A 44 -10.58 -2.67 -1.93
N ASN A 45 -10.57 -3.87 -2.53
CA ASN A 45 -11.69 -4.80 -2.45
C ASN A 45 -11.31 -6.08 -1.63
N TYR A 46 -12.32 -6.91 -1.33
CA TYR A 46 -12.14 -8.12 -0.54
C TYR A 46 -11.24 -9.19 -1.20
N ALA A 47 -11.04 -9.15 -2.51
CA ALA A 47 -10.11 -10.03 -3.23
C ALA A 47 -8.65 -9.55 -3.15
N ALA A 48 -8.42 -8.49 -2.37
CA ALA A 48 -7.16 -7.78 -2.24
C ALA A 48 -6.67 -7.11 -3.54
N ASP A 49 -7.62 -6.70 -4.37
CA ASP A 49 -7.36 -5.89 -5.55
C ASP A 49 -7.42 -4.40 -5.20
N TYR A 50 -6.62 -3.61 -5.90
CA TYR A 50 -6.61 -2.15 -5.86
C TYR A 50 -6.66 -1.61 -7.27
N ASP A 51 -7.36 -0.49 -7.44
CA ASP A 51 -7.21 0.34 -8.62
C ASP A 51 -5.86 1.06 -8.56
N VAL A 52 -5.16 1.05 -9.69
CA VAL A 52 -3.88 1.73 -9.88
C VAL A 52 -4.13 3.00 -10.66
N ILE A 53 -3.79 4.13 -10.06
CA ILE A 53 -3.99 5.45 -10.64
C ILE A 53 -2.61 6.10 -10.79
N ALA A 54 -2.12 6.16 -12.03
CA ALA A 54 -0.94 6.94 -12.35
C ALA A 54 -1.22 8.44 -12.30
N TYR A 55 -0.28 9.23 -11.80
CA TYR A 55 -0.31 10.68 -11.96
C TYR A 55 0.21 11.08 -13.35
N LYS A 56 -0.20 12.27 -13.80
CA LYS A 56 0.08 12.75 -15.15
C LYS A 56 1.59 12.75 -15.45
N GLY A 57 1.99 12.08 -16.52
CA GLY A 57 3.38 11.95 -16.97
C GLY A 57 4.13 10.75 -16.39
N PHE A 58 3.47 9.93 -15.57
CA PHE A 58 4.02 8.69 -15.01
C PHE A 58 3.25 7.44 -15.44
N GLU A 59 2.34 7.54 -16.40
CA GLU A 59 1.49 6.43 -16.85
C GLU A 59 2.33 5.23 -17.31
N ASP A 60 3.32 5.47 -18.18
CA ASP A 60 4.17 4.40 -18.70
C ASP A 60 4.98 3.72 -17.58
N LEU A 61 5.44 4.50 -16.60
CA LEU A 61 6.17 3.98 -15.43
C LEU A 61 5.25 3.15 -14.51
N VAL A 62 4.11 3.71 -14.13
CA VAL A 62 3.20 3.10 -13.15
C VAL A 62 2.49 1.88 -13.72
N TYR A 63 2.27 1.81 -15.03
CA TYR A 63 1.65 0.65 -15.67
C TYR A 63 2.66 -0.34 -16.26
N ASP A 64 3.97 -0.08 -16.15
CA ASP A 64 5.01 -1.05 -16.45
C ASP A 64 5.08 -2.13 -15.36
N GLU A 65 4.59 -3.31 -15.71
CA GLU A 65 4.53 -4.48 -14.83
C GLU A 65 5.92 -4.97 -14.38
N SER A 66 6.96 -4.74 -15.17
CA SER A 66 8.32 -5.15 -14.80
C SER A 66 8.81 -4.41 -13.57
N ILE A 67 8.43 -3.14 -13.40
CA ILE A 67 8.79 -2.31 -12.24
C ILE A 67 8.11 -2.83 -10.97
N TRP A 68 6.85 -3.26 -11.08
CA TRP A 68 6.13 -3.92 -9.98
C TRP A 68 6.74 -5.27 -9.60
N MET A 69 7.05 -6.10 -10.60
CA MET A 69 7.66 -7.41 -10.37
C MET A 69 9.05 -7.30 -9.74
N ASN A 70 9.81 -6.26 -10.09
CA ASN A 70 11.10 -5.93 -9.49
C ASN A 70 10.99 -5.22 -8.13
N GLN A 71 9.77 -4.99 -7.64
CA GLN A 71 9.49 -4.31 -6.37
C GLN A 71 10.20 -2.95 -6.22
N SER A 72 10.36 -2.22 -7.32
CA SER A 72 11.10 -0.95 -7.30
C SER A 72 10.29 0.20 -6.70
N PHE A 73 8.96 0.06 -6.61
CA PHE A 73 8.10 1.03 -5.95
C PHE A 73 8.14 0.93 -4.42
N LYS A 74 8.18 2.08 -3.76
CA LYS A 74 7.83 2.21 -2.34
C LYS A 74 6.35 2.53 -2.23
N LEU A 75 5.66 1.91 -1.26
CA LEU A 75 4.24 2.15 -1.03
C LEU A 75 4.03 2.80 0.33
N GLN A 76 3.55 4.04 0.36
CA GLN A 76 3.27 4.78 1.59
C GLN A 76 1.78 4.81 1.89
N ASN A 77 1.36 4.44 3.08
CA ASN A 77 -0.04 4.52 3.45
C ASN A 77 -0.52 5.98 3.52
N LYS A 78 -1.65 6.28 2.87
CA LYS A 78 -2.13 7.66 2.74
C LYS A 78 -2.49 8.32 4.08
N VAL A 79 -2.96 7.53 5.05
CA VAL A 79 -3.41 8.02 6.36
C VAL A 79 -2.30 7.97 7.39
N TYR A 80 -1.65 6.82 7.56
CA TYR A 80 -0.65 6.63 8.60
C TYR A 80 0.73 7.20 8.24
N LYS A 81 0.96 7.58 6.97
CA LYS A 81 2.24 8.10 6.46
C LYS A 81 3.42 7.17 6.72
N GLN A 82 3.14 5.87 6.70
CA GLN A 82 4.12 4.81 6.92
C GLN A 82 4.26 3.97 5.66
N TYR A 83 5.50 3.59 5.36
CA TYR A 83 5.78 2.69 4.26
C TYR A 83 5.37 1.27 4.60
N CYS A 84 4.91 0.54 3.60
CA CYS A 84 4.79 -0.90 3.68
C CYS A 84 6.20 -1.52 3.73
N ASP A 85 6.45 -2.41 4.69
CA ASP A 85 7.75 -3.08 4.82
C ASP A 85 8.02 -4.06 3.67
N THR A 86 6.97 -4.72 3.18
CA THR A 86 7.07 -5.77 2.15
C THR A 86 5.71 -5.91 1.51
N TRP A 87 5.67 -6.03 0.17
CA TRP A 87 4.44 -6.29 -0.57
C TRP A 87 4.72 -7.28 -1.70
N TYR A 88 3.67 -7.94 -2.21
CA TYR A 88 3.79 -8.85 -3.34
C TYR A 88 2.53 -8.78 -4.19
N THR A 89 2.71 -8.59 -5.48
CA THR A 89 1.62 -8.54 -6.46
C THR A 89 1.51 -9.83 -7.24
N GLY A 90 0.29 -10.29 -7.49
CA GLY A 90 0.02 -11.36 -8.46
C GLY A 90 -0.34 -10.76 -9.82
N ILE A 91 0.67 -10.36 -10.60
CA ILE A 91 0.47 -9.75 -11.93
C ILE A 91 0.63 -10.81 -13.02
N TYR A 92 -0.28 -10.79 -14.00
CA TYR A 92 -0.10 -11.50 -15.26
C TYR A 92 0.29 -10.48 -16.35
N PRO A 93 1.20 -10.83 -17.27
CA PRO A 93 1.63 -9.94 -18.34
C PRO A 93 0.48 -9.28 -19.12
N GLY A 94 0.50 -7.96 -19.28
CA GLY A 94 -0.48 -7.15 -20.03
C GLY A 94 -1.79 -6.86 -19.29
N ASN A 95 -1.92 -7.27 -18.03
CA ASN A 95 -3.11 -7.08 -17.22
C ASN A 95 -3.19 -5.64 -16.69
N LEU A 96 -2.07 -5.06 -16.25
CA LEU A 96 -2.06 -3.75 -15.61
C LEU A 96 -2.42 -2.61 -16.57
N MET A 97 -1.88 -2.62 -17.79
CA MET A 97 -2.24 -1.63 -18.82
C MET A 97 -3.71 -1.71 -19.22
N LYS A 98 -4.28 -2.92 -19.23
CA LYS A 98 -5.66 -3.16 -19.68
C LYS A 98 -6.70 -2.87 -18.60
N TYR A 99 -6.45 -3.35 -17.39
CA TYR A 99 -7.43 -3.34 -16.30
C TYR A 99 -7.15 -2.27 -15.26
N LYS A 100 -5.91 -1.75 -15.21
CA LYS A 100 -5.48 -0.73 -14.22
C LYS A 100 -5.75 -1.17 -12.78
N THR A 101 -5.60 -2.46 -12.53
CA THR A 101 -5.89 -3.08 -11.23
C THR A 101 -4.74 -4.00 -10.85
N LEU A 102 -4.39 -4.05 -9.57
CA LEU A 102 -3.39 -4.95 -9.02
C LEU A 102 -3.91 -5.71 -7.80
N ARG A 103 -3.68 -7.03 -7.81
CA ARG A 103 -3.90 -7.89 -6.64
C ARG A 103 -2.65 -7.95 -5.78
N PHE A 104 -2.78 -7.62 -4.51
CA PHE A 104 -1.71 -7.76 -3.52
C PHE A 104 -1.97 -8.91 -2.56
N ARG A 105 -0.98 -9.80 -2.39
CA ARG A 105 -1.04 -10.86 -1.38
C ARG A 105 -0.49 -10.41 -0.02
N TYR A 106 0.42 -9.44 0.00
CA TYR A 106 1.19 -9.06 1.19
C TYR A 106 1.28 -7.54 1.44
N LEU A 107 0.25 -6.74 1.18
CA LEU A 107 0.32 -5.26 1.37
C LEU A 107 -0.31 -4.84 2.72
N TRP A 108 0.50 -4.47 3.70
CA TRP A 108 0.03 -3.97 5.00
C TRP A 108 1.10 -3.20 5.80
N ILE A 109 0.65 -2.46 6.82
CA ILE A 109 1.53 -1.83 7.82
C ILE A 109 1.79 -2.84 8.95
N ASN A 110 3.06 -3.05 9.32
CA ASN A 110 3.42 -3.94 10.44
C ASN A 110 3.70 -3.21 11.76
N LYS A 111 4.04 -1.92 11.72
CA LYS A 111 4.48 -1.16 12.89
C LYS A 111 3.94 0.26 12.81
N LEU A 112 3.18 0.68 13.83
CA LEU A 112 2.82 2.08 14.05
C LEU A 112 3.83 2.75 14.98
#